data_AF-A0A5J9TWY1-F1
#
_entry.id   AF-A0A5J9TWY1-F1
#
_cell.length_a   1.000
_cell.length_b   1.000
_cell.length_c   1.000
_cell.angle_alpha   90.00
_cell.angle_beta   90.00
_cell.angle_gamma   90.00
#
_symmetry.space_group_name_H-M   'P 1'
#
loop_
_entity.id
_entity.type
_entity.pdbx_description
1 polymer ?
#
loop_
_entity_poly.entity_id
_entity_poly.type
_entity_poly.pdbx_seq_one_letter_code
_entity_poly.pdbx_strand_id
1 'polypeptide(L)'
;MPLPTRETLTVTLSESSEAVKPSKRQAREEGTSGEMAGANFLLTLQPPALLGVVASSSVSSPARRLANIQVCCRGNVEGLEAAAHEERLQFRRRDFIGGCFGTAVGLELLDGSTRFTGVAAAADLIERRQRSEFQSSIKDTLYTAIKAKPELVPSLLTLALNDAITYDKATKTGGANGSIRLEISRPENSGLSAALDLLTEAKKEIDSYSKGGPIAFADLIQFAAQSALKRSFLDAAIAKCGGNEEKGRTLYQAYGSNGQWGLFDRTFGRTDAQEPDPEGRVPDWSKASVQEMKDRFVAVGLGPRQPSSDLTKLPRRNVLIADPDCRPWVEKYQRSRDTVSRTDYEVDLITTLTKLSSLGQKINYEAYTYPKQKIDLGKLKL
;
A
#
# COMPACT_ATOMS: atom_id res chain seq x y z
N MET A 1 -53.42 17.89 45.12
CA MET A 1 -54.40 17.49 44.08
C MET A 1 -53.62 17.22 42.80
N PRO A 2 -53.83 16.07 42.13
CA PRO A 2 -52.72 15.18 41.75
C PRO A 2 -52.53 14.97 40.23
N LEU A 3 -51.36 14.39 39.93
CA LEU A 3 -50.89 13.80 38.66
C LEU A 3 -51.82 12.69 38.12
N PRO A 4 -51.75 12.39 36.81
CA PRO A 4 -51.85 11.05 36.27
C PRO A 4 -50.49 10.62 35.67
N THR A 5 -49.78 9.68 36.29
CA THR A 5 -49.69 8.24 35.98
C THR A 5 -49.00 7.88 34.66
N ARG A 6 -47.80 7.31 34.84
CA ARG A 6 -47.00 6.55 33.88
C ARG A 6 -47.81 5.43 33.24
N GLU A 7 -47.78 5.34 31.92
CA GLU A 7 -48.06 4.12 31.19
C GLU A 7 -46.75 3.36 30.94
N THR A 8 -46.67 2.20 31.58
CA THR A 8 -45.63 1.19 31.38
C THR A 8 -46.12 0.25 30.28
N LEU A 9 -45.59 0.39 29.06
CA LEU A 9 -45.79 -0.59 27.99
C LEU A 9 -44.80 -1.75 28.18
N THR A 10 -45.22 -2.75 28.93
CA THR A 10 -44.74 -4.13 28.85
C THR A 10 -45.51 -4.83 27.75
N VAL A 11 -44.86 -5.12 26.62
CA VAL A 11 -45.35 -6.11 25.65
C VAL A 11 -44.34 -7.24 25.56
N THR A 12 -44.91 -8.41 25.77
CA THR A 12 -44.36 -9.75 25.95
C THR A 12 -43.60 -10.27 24.73
N LEU A 13 -42.43 -10.86 24.99
CA LEU A 13 -41.75 -11.81 24.10
C LEU A 13 -42.68 -13.02 23.85
N SER A 14 -43.08 -13.23 22.60
CA SER A 14 -43.66 -14.48 22.14
C SER A 14 -42.58 -15.28 21.40
N GLU A 15 -41.93 -16.18 22.13
CA GLU A 15 -41.14 -17.27 21.57
C GLU A 15 -42.10 -18.31 20.98
N SER A 16 -42.14 -18.43 19.66
CA SER A 16 -42.72 -19.58 18.97
C SER A 16 -41.62 -20.60 18.69
N SER A 17 -41.49 -21.55 19.62
CA SER A 17 -40.74 -22.80 19.47
C SER A 17 -41.63 -23.82 18.75
N GLU A 18 -41.30 -24.16 17.50
CA GLU A 18 -41.73 -25.41 16.88
C GLU A 18 -40.51 -26.34 16.72
N ALA A 19 -40.43 -27.29 17.64
CA ALA A 19 -39.41 -28.33 17.70
C ALA A 19 -39.80 -29.49 16.78
N VAL A 20 -39.06 -29.69 15.70
CA VAL A 20 -39.07 -30.95 14.93
C VAL A 20 -38.06 -31.90 15.60
N LYS A 21 -38.58 -32.93 16.28
CA LYS A 21 -37.77 -34.03 16.85
C LYS A 21 -37.62 -35.19 15.85
N PRO A 22 -36.53 -35.99 15.96
CA PRO A 22 -36.06 -36.87 14.91
C PRO A 22 -36.70 -38.28 14.99
N SER A 23 -36.99 -38.86 13.82
CA SER A 23 -37.45 -40.26 13.71
C SER A 23 -36.25 -41.19 13.58
N LYS A 24 -36.01 -42.02 14.60
CA LYS A 24 -35.17 -43.22 14.56
C LYS A 24 -35.94 -44.38 13.91
N ARG A 25 -35.33 -45.08 12.95
CA ARG A 25 -35.61 -46.49 12.64
C ARG A 25 -34.29 -47.25 12.47
N GLN A 26 -33.97 -48.08 13.46
CA GLN A 26 -33.22 -49.34 13.34
C GLN A 26 -34.22 -50.42 12.87
N ALA A 27 -33.91 -51.57 12.27
CA ALA A 27 -32.70 -52.23 11.78
C ALA A 27 -33.17 -53.41 10.89
N ARG A 28 -32.35 -53.91 9.96
CA ARG A 28 -32.16 -55.36 9.76
C ARG A 28 -30.95 -55.65 8.89
N GLU A 29 -30.03 -56.41 9.46
CA GLU A 29 -29.00 -57.19 8.78
C GLU A 29 -29.64 -58.34 8.01
N GLU A 30 -29.07 -58.68 6.86
CA GLU A 30 -28.89 -60.06 6.40
C GLU A 30 -27.57 -60.13 5.63
N GLY A 31 -26.67 -61.00 6.10
CA GLY A 31 -25.46 -61.41 5.40
C GLY A 31 -25.57 -62.88 4.98
N THR A 32 -24.80 -63.26 3.96
CA THR A 32 -24.26 -64.60 3.63
C THR A 32 -23.45 -64.40 2.33
N SER A 33 -22.12 -64.38 2.35
CA SER A 33 -21.13 -65.48 2.44
C SER A 33 -20.91 -66.26 1.13
N GLY A 34 -19.64 -66.26 0.69
CA GLY A 34 -19.01 -67.26 -0.18
C GLY A 34 -18.42 -66.67 -1.48
N GLU A 35 -17.22 -66.97 -1.94
CA GLU A 35 -16.00 -67.61 -1.40
C GLU A 35 -14.89 -67.38 -2.46
N MET A 36 -13.64 -67.59 -2.08
CA MET A 36 -12.38 -67.30 -2.77
C MET A 36 -12.15 -67.97 -4.15
N ALA A 37 -11.35 -67.32 -5.01
CA ALA A 37 -10.20 -67.94 -5.68
C ALA A 37 -9.23 -66.86 -6.17
N GLY A 38 -7.93 -67.02 -5.87
CA GLY A 38 -6.90 -66.01 -6.06
C GLY A 38 -6.18 -66.02 -7.41
N ALA A 39 -5.26 -65.07 -7.57
CA ALA A 39 -4.05 -65.20 -8.38
C ALA A 39 -3.04 -64.13 -7.95
N ASN A 40 -1.86 -64.60 -7.51
CA ASN A 40 -0.62 -63.83 -7.40
C ASN A 40 -0.23 -63.24 -8.76
N PHE A 41 0.47 -62.10 -8.78
CA PHE A 41 1.73 -61.97 -9.54
C PHE A 41 2.51 -60.71 -9.12
N LEU A 42 3.76 -60.93 -8.70
CA LEU A 42 4.84 -59.95 -8.54
C LEU A 42 5.49 -59.69 -9.91
N LEU A 43 5.92 -58.46 -10.21
CA LEU A 43 7.06 -58.24 -11.11
C LEU A 43 7.72 -56.87 -10.92
N THR A 44 8.99 -56.91 -10.54
CA THR A 44 10.02 -55.88 -10.74
C THR A 44 10.68 -56.07 -12.11
N LEU A 45 11.10 -54.98 -12.79
CA LEU A 45 12.37 -54.83 -13.53
C LEU A 45 12.42 -53.53 -14.39
N GLN A 46 13.54 -52.82 -14.28
CA GLN A 46 14.07 -51.70 -15.10
C GLN A 46 14.64 -52.18 -16.47
N PRO A 47 15.37 -51.40 -17.31
CA PRO A 47 15.34 -49.99 -17.80
C PRO A 47 15.49 -49.93 -19.37
N PRO A 48 15.94 -48.80 -19.98
CA PRO A 48 17.00 -48.95 -20.98
C PRO A 48 18.16 -47.94 -20.86
N ALA A 49 19.28 -48.33 -21.49
CA ALA A 49 20.63 -47.84 -21.30
C ALA A 49 21.19 -46.99 -22.47
N LEU A 50 22.07 -46.05 -22.08
CA LEU A 50 23.41 -45.70 -22.61
C LEU A 50 23.66 -45.23 -24.07
N LEU A 51 24.27 -44.04 -24.14
CA LEU A 51 25.44 -43.63 -24.95
C LEU A 51 26.05 -42.43 -24.18
N GLY A 52 27.31 -42.26 -23.84
CA GLY A 52 28.57 -42.99 -23.92
C GLY A 52 29.63 -42.02 -23.35
N VAL A 53 30.46 -42.45 -22.40
CA VAL A 53 31.52 -41.63 -21.78
C VAL A 53 32.87 -42.08 -22.33
N VAL A 54 33.67 -41.12 -22.81
CA VAL A 54 35.12 -41.27 -23.01
C VAL A 54 35.82 -40.45 -21.93
N ALA A 55 36.71 -41.11 -21.20
CA ALA A 55 37.52 -40.53 -20.12
C ALA A 55 38.63 -39.62 -20.66
N SER A 56 39.07 -38.63 -19.86
CA SER A 56 40.50 -38.30 -19.65
C SER A 56 40.71 -37.20 -18.59
N SER A 57 41.53 -37.55 -17.60
CA SER A 57 42.55 -36.78 -16.87
C SER A 57 42.31 -35.36 -16.31
N SER A 58 42.68 -35.26 -15.03
CA SER A 58 43.05 -34.09 -14.24
C SER A 58 44.18 -33.24 -14.86
N VAL A 59 43.97 -31.93 -14.96
CA VAL A 59 45.02 -30.88 -14.99
C VAL A 59 44.50 -29.61 -14.30
N SER A 60 45.40 -28.92 -13.60
CA SER A 60 45.23 -27.77 -12.71
C SER A 60 44.62 -26.49 -13.29
N SER A 61 44.14 -25.64 -12.38
CA SER A 61 43.67 -24.24 -12.51
C SER A 61 44.45 -23.33 -13.47
N PRO A 62 43.83 -22.23 -13.96
CA PRO A 62 44.00 -20.98 -13.23
C PRO A 62 42.74 -20.10 -13.10
N ALA A 63 42.77 -19.28 -12.05
CA ALA A 63 41.79 -18.27 -11.68
C ALA A 63 41.49 -17.27 -12.82
N ARG A 64 40.20 -17.03 -13.09
CA ARG A 64 39.75 -15.85 -13.85
C ARG A 64 39.37 -14.73 -12.88
N ARG A 65 40.15 -13.67 -12.95
CA ARG A 65 39.98 -12.40 -12.24
C ARG A 65 38.66 -11.74 -12.67
N LEU A 66 37.91 -11.21 -11.70
CA LEU A 66 36.86 -10.22 -11.94
C LEU A 66 37.49 -9.01 -12.64
N ALA A 67 36.95 -8.62 -13.79
CA ALA A 67 37.27 -7.37 -14.43
C ALA A 67 36.47 -6.24 -13.76
N ASN A 68 37.18 -5.38 -13.02
CA ASN A 68 36.64 -4.11 -12.54
C ASN A 68 36.46 -3.17 -13.73
N ILE A 69 35.22 -2.85 -14.09
CA ILE A 69 34.92 -1.78 -15.04
C ILE A 69 35.07 -0.45 -14.28
N GLN A 70 36.21 0.20 -14.48
CA GLN A 70 36.46 1.57 -14.02
C GLN A 70 36.06 2.53 -15.14
N VAL A 71 34.97 3.28 -14.94
CA VAL A 71 34.57 4.37 -15.85
C VAL A 71 35.45 5.58 -15.54
N CYS A 72 36.30 5.95 -16.49
CA CYS A 72 37.18 7.11 -16.41
C CYS A 72 36.61 8.22 -17.31
N CYS A 73 36.06 9.29 -16.71
CA CYS A 73 35.61 10.46 -17.46
C CYS A 73 36.83 11.37 -17.71
N ARG A 74 37.28 11.44 -18.97
CA ARG A 74 38.33 12.36 -19.41
C ARG A 74 37.67 13.56 -20.08
N GLY A 75 37.71 14.73 -19.43
CA GLY A 75 37.31 15.99 -20.05
C GLY A 75 38.43 16.50 -20.94
N ASN A 76 38.16 16.72 -22.22
CA ASN A 76 39.02 17.45 -23.13
C ASN A 76 38.32 18.76 -23.49
N VAL A 77 39.01 19.88 -23.29
CA VAL A 77 38.56 21.23 -23.64
C VAL A 77 39.50 21.76 -24.72
N GLU A 78 38.98 21.93 -25.93
CA GLU A 78 39.45 22.81 -27.02
C GLU A 78 38.18 23.05 -27.87
N GLY A 79 37.66 24.24 -28.22
CA GLY A 79 38.21 25.58 -28.34
C GLY A 79 38.29 25.96 -29.82
N LEU A 80 37.26 26.60 -30.43
CA LEU A 80 37.35 27.76 -31.35
C LEU A 80 36.03 28.14 -32.06
N GLU A 81 35.71 29.43 -31.90
CA GLU A 81 35.16 30.49 -32.77
C GLU A 81 34.11 30.31 -33.90
N ALA A 82 33.26 31.36 -33.89
CA ALA A 82 32.18 31.84 -34.74
C ALA A 82 32.43 32.05 -36.25
N ALA A 83 31.35 32.03 -37.04
CA ALA A 83 31.00 33.09 -38.00
C ALA A 83 29.57 32.90 -38.57
N ALA A 84 28.91 34.03 -38.85
CA ALA A 84 27.51 34.17 -39.27
C ALA A 84 27.36 34.36 -40.80
N HIS A 85 26.23 33.94 -41.38
CA HIS A 85 25.45 34.76 -42.34
C HIS A 85 24.07 34.16 -42.67
N GLU A 86 23.07 35.04 -42.76
CA GLU A 86 21.69 34.79 -43.21
C GLU A 86 21.58 34.61 -44.74
N GLU A 87 20.67 33.75 -45.20
CA GLU A 87 19.66 34.13 -46.20
C GLU A 87 18.44 33.19 -46.23
N ARG A 88 17.29 33.80 -46.54
CA ARG A 88 15.92 33.27 -46.40
C ARG A 88 15.46 32.46 -47.62
N LEU A 89 14.84 31.31 -47.29
CA LEU A 89 13.61 30.72 -47.87
C LEU A 89 13.62 30.14 -49.30
N GLN A 90 13.51 28.81 -49.35
CA GLN A 90 12.46 28.14 -50.13
C GLN A 90 12.14 26.77 -49.51
N PHE A 91 10.97 26.65 -48.88
CA PHE A 91 10.47 25.40 -48.30
C PHE A 91 9.87 24.48 -49.37
N ARG A 92 10.30 23.20 -49.40
CA ARG A 92 9.52 22.09 -49.97
C ARG A 92 9.21 21.06 -48.88
N ARG A 93 7.96 20.60 -48.89
CA ARG A 93 7.24 19.90 -47.80
C ARG A 93 7.63 18.44 -47.55
N ARG A 94 8.86 18.16 -47.13
CA ARG A 94 9.18 16.89 -46.45
C ARG A 94 10.28 17.14 -45.43
N ASP A 95 9.87 17.54 -44.23
CA ASP A 95 10.55 17.37 -42.94
C ASP A 95 9.75 18.15 -41.88
N PHE A 96 8.70 17.52 -41.35
CA PHE A 96 7.95 18.01 -40.19
C PHE A 96 7.82 16.86 -39.20
N ILE A 97 8.89 16.56 -38.46
CA ILE A 97 8.85 16.16 -37.04
C ILE A 97 10.19 16.63 -36.43
N GLY A 98 10.23 17.88 -36.00
CA GLY A 98 11.37 18.48 -35.32
C GLY A 98 11.07 19.87 -34.80
N GLY A 99 10.86 19.99 -33.48
CA GLY A 99 11.13 21.21 -32.72
C GLY A 99 9.92 22.03 -32.25
N CYS A 100 9.65 21.96 -30.95
CA CYS A 100 9.41 23.15 -30.11
C CYS A 100 10.07 22.90 -28.75
N PHE A 101 11.29 23.42 -28.61
CA PHE A 101 11.88 23.91 -27.34
C PHE A 101 11.05 25.11 -26.87
N GLY A 102 11.00 25.56 -25.62
CA GLY A 102 11.69 25.20 -24.38
C GLY A 102 11.39 26.27 -23.32
N THR A 103 11.85 26.05 -22.08
CA THR A 103 12.40 27.08 -21.19
C THR A 103 13.28 26.36 -20.17
N ALA A 104 14.60 26.34 -20.41
CA ALA A 104 15.57 26.01 -19.39
C ALA A 104 16.01 27.33 -18.75
N VAL A 105 15.72 27.51 -17.46
CA VAL A 105 16.29 28.60 -16.67
C VAL A 105 17.69 28.17 -16.26
N GLY A 106 18.70 28.94 -16.71
CA GLY A 106 20.10 28.73 -16.37
C GLY A 106 20.36 29.01 -14.89
N LEU A 107 21.14 28.14 -14.25
CA LEU A 107 21.71 28.36 -12.93
C LEU A 107 23.22 28.56 -13.12
N GLU A 108 23.68 29.80 -12.97
CA GLU A 108 25.10 30.11 -12.82
C GLU A 108 25.55 29.65 -11.42
N LEU A 109 26.49 28.71 -11.36
CA LEU A 109 27.22 28.41 -10.13
C LEU A 109 28.47 29.29 -10.09
N LEU A 110 28.45 30.25 -9.17
CA LEU A 110 29.65 30.92 -8.69
C LEU A 110 30.56 29.89 -8.02
N ASP A 111 31.79 29.86 -8.51
CA ASP A 111 32.93 29.14 -7.94
C ASP A 111 33.27 29.74 -6.57
N GLY A 112 33.38 28.87 -5.56
CA GLY A 112 33.44 29.30 -4.17
C GLY A 112 33.67 28.16 -3.18
N SER A 113 34.93 27.71 -3.09
CA SER A 113 35.57 27.13 -1.90
C SER A 113 35.07 25.79 -1.34
N THR A 114 35.90 24.77 -1.55
CA THR A 114 35.89 23.47 -0.89
C THR A 114 35.91 23.56 0.64
N ARG A 115 34.94 22.90 1.30
CA ARG A 115 35.06 22.02 2.50
C ARG A 115 33.70 21.92 3.20
N PHE A 116 32.87 20.90 2.89
CA PHE A 116 31.88 20.32 3.84
C PHE A 116 31.12 19.07 3.32
N THR A 117 31.56 18.40 2.26
CA THR A 117 30.79 17.31 1.63
C THR A 117 30.81 15.96 2.38
N GLY A 118 31.55 15.83 3.50
CA GLY A 118 31.66 14.57 4.25
C GLY A 118 30.65 14.36 5.40
N VAL A 119 30.07 15.43 5.96
CA VAL A 119 29.24 15.33 7.17
C VAL A 119 27.75 15.41 6.86
N ALA A 120 27.35 16.22 5.87
CA ALA A 120 25.94 16.38 5.47
C ALA A 120 25.37 15.10 4.84
N ALA A 121 26.14 14.39 4.01
CA ALA A 121 25.71 13.13 3.39
C ALA A 121 25.61 11.97 4.40
N ALA A 122 26.53 11.87 5.36
CA ALA A 122 26.49 10.84 6.40
C ALA A 122 25.38 11.08 7.44
N ALA A 123 25.10 12.35 7.75
CA ALA A 123 24.00 12.73 8.63
C ALA A 123 22.64 12.26 8.09
N ASP A 124 22.39 12.51 6.80
CA ASP A 124 21.20 12.10 6.05
C ASP A 124 21.05 10.56 5.99
N LEU A 125 22.15 9.81 5.79
CA LEU A 125 22.08 8.33 5.78
C LEU A 125 21.69 7.73 7.14
N ILE A 126 22.20 8.29 8.25
CA ILE A 126 21.86 7.80 9.59
C ILE A 126 20.39 8.11 9.90
N GLU A 127 19.92 9.30 9.58
CA GLU A 127 18.53 9.72 9.81
C GLU A 127 17.55 8.88 8.98
N ARG A 128 17.89 8.58 7.71
CA ARG A 128 17.13 7.62 6.89
C ARG A 128 17.07 6.24 7.53
N ARG A 129 18.18 5.75 8.08
CA ARG A 129 18.22 4.45 8.77
C ARG A 129 17.34 4.46 10.01
N GLN A 130 17.47 5.47 10.89
CA GLN A 130 16.65 5.62 12.09
C GLN A 130 15.15 5.59 11.75
N ARG A 131 14.74 6.36 10.74
CA ARG A 131 13.35 6.42 10.27
C ARG A 131 12.89 5.10 9.67
N SER A 132 13.74 4.42 8.91
CA SER A 132 13.41 3.10 8.32
C SER A 132 13.22 2.03 9.39
N GLU A 133 14.09 2.00 10.40
CA GLU A 133 13.96 1.10 11.55
C GLU A 133 12.64 1.37 12.29
N PHE A 134 12.33 2.64 12.57
CA PHE A 134 11.07 3.01 13.23
C PHE A 134 9.83 2.65 12.39
N GLN A 135 9.85 2.91 11.07
CA GLN A 135 8.79 2.49 10.16
C GLN A 135 8.58 0.98 10.15
N SER A 136 9.66 0.19 10.24
CA SER A 136 9.54 -1.27 10.34
C SER A 136 8.77 -1.66 11.59
N SER A 137 9.15 -1.12 12.75
CA SER A 137 8.45 -1.40 14.02
C SER A 137 6.98 -0.97 13.98
N ILE A 138 6.67 0.21 13.41
CA ILE A 138 5.29 0.67 13.21
C ILE A 138 4.50 -0.32 12.37
N LYS A 139 5.06 -0.78 11.24
CA LYS A 139 4.42 -1.74 10.34
C LYS A 139 4.14 -3.07 11.04
N ASP A 140 5.06 -3.54 11.89
CA ASP A 140 4.90 -4.79 12.65
C ASP A 140 3.82 -4.69 13.73
N THR A 141 3.79 -3.59 14.51
CA THR A 141 2.72 -3.32 15.49
C THR A 141 1.36 -3.25 14.79
N LEU A 142 1.25 -2.48 13.70
CA LEU A 142 0.01 -2.35 12.94
C LEU A 142 -0.42 -3.67 12.30
N TYR A 143 0.51 -4.45 11.73
CA TYR A 143 0.21 -5.77 11.17
C TYR A 143 -0.39 -6.69 12.22
N THR A 144 0.19 -6.72 13.42
CA THR A 144 -0.29 -7.54 14.54
C THR A 144 -1.68 -7.10 15.01
N ALA A 145 -1.89 -5.80 15.22
CA ALA A 145 -3.16 -5.24 15.65
C ALA A 145 -4.28 -5.51 14.63
N ILE A 146 -4.01 -5.31 13.33
CA ILE A 146 -4.99 -5.53 12.25
C ILE A 146 -5.26 -7.01 12.04
N LYS A 147 -4.24 -7.88 12.17
CA LYS A 147 -4.43 -9.33 12.09
C LYS A 147 -5.38 -9.85 13.17
N ALA A 148 -5.38 -9.24 14.36
CA ALA A 148 -6.28 -9.60 15.45
C ALA A 148 -7.74 -9.13 15.23
N LYS A 149 -7.94 -8.09 14.41
CA LYS A 149 -9.25 -7.47 14.13
C LYS A 149 -9.47 -7.26 12.62
N PRO A 150 -9.55 -8.33 11.82
CA PRO A 150 -9.63 -8.23 10.36
C PRO A 150 -10.91 -7.52 9.87
N GLU A 151 -11.98 -7.53 10.67
CA GLU A 151 -13.24 -6.83 10.40
C GLU A 151 -13.09 -5.30 10.32
N LEU A 152 -12.04 -4.74 10.93
CA LEU A 152 -11.79 -3.29 10.92
C LEU A 152 -11.02 -2.81 9.69
N VAL A 153 -10.57 -3.71 8.80
CA VAL A 153 -9.85 -3.35 7.57
C VAL A 153 -10.59 -2.31 6.71
N PRO A 154 -11.90 -2.46 6.41
CA PRO A 154 -12.63 -1.45 5.64
C PRO A 154 -12.73 -0.10 6.37
N SER A 155 -12.91 -0.12 7.70
CA SER A 155 -12.98 1.09 8.52
C SER A 155 -11.65 1.84 8.54
N LEU A 156 -10.51 1.14 8.64
CA LEU A 156 -9.18 1.75 8.58
C LEU A 156 -8.90 2.44 7.24
N LEU A 157 -9.32 1.82 6.12
CA LEU A 157 -9.19 2.42 4.80
C LEU A 157 -10.10 3.65 4.64
N THR A 158 -11.32 3.57 5.16
CA THR A 158 -12.27 4.69 5.15
C THR A 158 -11.78 5.84 6.03
N LEU A 159 -11.17 5.54 7.18
CA LEU A 159 -10.60 6.54 8.08
C LEU A 159 -9.48 7.32 7.38
N ALA A 160 -8.54 6.64 6.70
CA ALA A 160 -7.50 7.32 5.94
C ALA A 160 -8.02 8.09 4.73
N LEU A 161 -9.08 7.58 4.06
CA LEU A 161 -9.72 8.28 2.96
C LEU A 161 -10.42 9.56 3.45
N ASN A 162 -11.22 9.47 4.51
CA ASN A 162 -12.00 10.60 5.02
C ASN A 162 -11.09 11.70 5.56
N ASP A 163 -9.99 11.33 6.23
CA ASP A 163 -8.96 12.29 6.65
C ASP A 163 -8.34 13.01 5.44
N ALA A 164 -7.95 12.27 4.40
CA ALA A 164 -7.32 12.86 3.22
C ALA A 164 -8.28 13.67 2.33
N ILE A 165 -9.55 13.26 2.23
CA ILE A 165 -10.47 13.80 1.24
C ILE A 165 -11.03 15.16 1.65
N THR A 166 -10.80 15.65 2.86
CA THR A 166 -11.18 17.03 3.29
C THR A 166 -10.36 18.11 2.60
N TYR A 167 -9.29 17.76 1.88
CA TYR A 167 -8.41 18.71 1.23
C TYR A 167 -9.17 19.60 0.23
N ASP A 168 -8.98 20.90 0.33
CA ASP A 168 -9.46 21.86 -0.65
C ASP A 168 -8.27 22.59 -1.30
N LYS A 169 -8.16 22.49 -2.62
CA LYS A 169 -7.05 23.08 -3.38
C LYS A 169 -7.07 24.60 -3.38
N ALA A 170 -8.25 25.22 -3.33
CA ALA A 170 -8.40 26.67 -3.40
C ALA A 170 -7.90 27.34 -2.11
N THR A 171 -8.36 26.85 -0.96
CA THR A 171 -7.96 27.36 0.36
C THR A 171 -6.67 26.73 0.89
N LYS A 172 -6.22 25.61 0.30
CA LYS A 172 -5.09 24.79 0.78
C LYS A 172 -5.28 24.34 2.24
N THR A 173 -6.52 24.00 2.59
CA THR A 173 -6.90 23.53 3.94
C THR A 173 -7.36 22.08 3.91
N GLY A 174 -7.26 21.41 5.05
CA GLY A 174 -7.54 19.98 5.20
C GLY A 174 -6.51 19.07 4.56
N GLY A 175 -6.88 17.80 4.35
CA GLY A 175 -6.01 16.75 3.85
C GLY A 175 -5.53 15.81 4.95
N ALA A 176 -4.55 14.95 4.65
CA ALA A 176 -4.13 13.85 5.52
C ALA A 176 -3.36 14.35 6.76
N ASN A 177 -4.06 14.98 7.70
CA ASN A 177 -3.55 15.73 8.83
C ASN A 177 -4.01 15.16 10.18
N GLY A 178 -4.72 14.03 10.18
CA GLY A 178 -5.23 13.38 11.37
C GLY A 178 -6.36 14.15 12.09
N SER A 179 -6.96 15.18 11.49
CA SER A 179 -8.07 15.93 12.07
C SER A 179 -9.29 15.03 12.30
N ILE A 180 -9.42 13.93 11.55
CA ILE A 180 -10.54 12.98 11.67
C ILE A 180 -10.75 12.47 13.10
N ARG A 181 -9.69 12.41 13.92
CA ARG A 181 -9.79 12.02 15.34
C ARG A 181 -10.68 12.96 16.17
N LEU A 182 -10.86 14.20 15.70
CA LEU A 182 -11.69 15.25 16.29
C LEU A 182 -13.08 15.33 15.63
N GLU A 183 -13.28 14.62 14.51
CA GLU A 183 -14.47 14.67 13.65
C GLU A 183 -15.27 13.37 13.65
N ILE A 184 -14.95 12.45 14.57
CA ILE A 184 -15.50 11.09 14.57
C ILE A 184 -17.02 11.05 14.79
N SER A 185 -17.59 12.13 15.33
CA SER A 185 -19.03 12.29 15.57
C SER A 185 -19.82 12.69 14.32
N ARG A 186 -19.16 13.09 13.23
CA ARG A 186 -19.82 13.49 11.98
C ARG A 186 -20.49 12.29 11.29
N PRO A 187 -21.63 12.48 10.61
CA PRO A 187 -22.40 11.38 10.01
C PRO A 187 -21.60 10.57 8.98
N GLU A 188 -20.73 11.21 8.20
CA GLU A 188 -19.83 10.58 7.22
C GLU A 188 -18.77 9.66 7.84
N ASN A 189 -18.47 9.85 9.14
CA ASN A 189 -17.47 9.10 9.91
C ASN A 189 -18.11 8.05 10.83
N SER A 190 -19.42 7.81 10.68
CA SER A 190 -20.15 6.81 11.46
C SER A 190 -19.55 5.41 11.29
N GLY A 191 -19.38 4.69 12.40
CA GLY A 191 -18.82 3.34 12.42
C GLY A 191 -17.28 3.26 12.36
N LEU A 192 -16.57 4.40 12.42
CA LEU A 192 -15.11 4.43 12.41
C LEU A 192 -14.46 4.46 13.81
N SER A 193 -15.26 4.57 14.88
CA SER A 193 -14.75 4.68 16.27
C SER A 193 -13.86 3.51 16.67
N ALA A 194 -14.30 2.27 16.42
CA ALA A 194 -13.52 1.07 16.75
C ALA A 194 -12.17 1.01 16.02
N ALA A 195 -12.09 1.55 14.80
CA ALA A 195 -10.83 1.65 14.07
C ALA A 195 -9.92 2.72 14.69
N LEU A 196 -10.47 3.87 15.08
CA LEU A 196 -9.71 4.92 15.78
C LEU A 196 -9.21 4.44 17.16
N ASP A 197 -10.00 3.67 17.89
CA ASP A 197 -9.61 3.08 19.17
C ASP A 197 -8.44 2.10 19.00
N LEU A 198 -8.48 1.24 17.97
CA LEU A 198 -7.37 0.36 17.62
C LEU A 198 -6.09 1.17 17.35
N LEU A 199 -6.19 2.25 16.56
CA LEU A 199 -5.05 3.11 16.29
C LEU A 199 -4.55 3.83 17.54
N THR A 200 -5.44 4.25 18.42
CA THR A 200 -5.06 4.91 19.68
C THR A 200 -4.26 3.97 20.57
N GLU A 201 -4.65 2.70 20.67
CA GLU A 201 -3.88 1.69 21.42
C GLU A 201 -2.54 1.37 20.73
N ALA A 202 -2.54 1.18 19.41
CA ALA A 202 -1.29 0.97 18.65
C ALA A 202 -0.33 2.16 18.80
N LYS A 203 -0.86 3.39 18.84
CA LYS A 203 -0.08 4.61 19.06
C LYS A 203 0.63 4.58 20.41
N LYS A 204 -0.07 4.20 21.50
CA LYS A 204 0.52 4.11 22.85
C LYS A 204 1.70 3.14 22.86
N GLU A 205 1.54 1.99 22.20
CA GLU A 205 2.63 1.01 22.06
C GLU A 205 3.80 1.60 21.26
N ILE A 206 3.54 2.17 20.07
CA ILE A 206 4.55 2.77 19.21
C ILE A 206 5.33 3.88 19.92
N ASP A 207 4.61 4.77 20.61
CA ASP A 207 5.20 5.88 21.36
C ASP A 207 6.10 5.38 22.50
N SER A 208 5.79 4.21 23.10
CA SER A 208 6.57 3.65 24.21
C SER A 208 7.99 3.21 23.82
N TYR A 209 8.19 2.80 22.56
CA TYR A 209 9.49 2.38 22.04
C TYR A 209 10.12 3.39 21.08
N SER A 210 9.43 4.49 20.75
CA SER A 210 9.97 5.53 19.87
C SER A 210 11.15 6.24 20.53
N LYS A 211 12.23 6.40 19.77
CA LYS A 211 13.43 7.14 20.19
C LYS A 211 13.42 8.60 19.72
N GLY A 212 12.56 8.92 18.74
CA GLY A 212 12.51 10.21 18.04
C GLY A 212 11.25 11.03 18.34
N GLY A 213 10.57 10.76 19.45
CA GLY A 213 9.31 11.40 19.83
C GLY A 213 8.06 10.65 19.37
N PRO A 214 6.87 11.07 19.82
CA PRO A 214 5.63 10.37 19.55
C PRO A 214 5.27 10.41 18.06
N ILE A 215 4.67 9.34 17.52
CA ILE A 215 4.17 9.32 16.14
C ILE A 215 2.96 10.26 16.01
N ALA A 216 2.89 11.05 14.93
CA ALA A 216 1.70 11.84 14.61
C ALA A 216 0.53 10.92 14.25
N PHE A 217 -0.70 11.29 14.61
CA PHE A 217 -1.91 10.58 14.15
C PHE A 217 -2.01 10.60 12.63
N ALA A 218 -1.64 11.70 11.99
CA ALA A 218 -1.60 11.86 10.54
C ALA A 218 -0.74 10.79 9.85
N ASP A 219 0.43 10.45 10.40
CA ASP A 219 1.25 9.35 9.87
C ASP A 219 0.63 7.99 10.22
N LEU A 220 0.23 7.79 11.47
CA LEU A 220 -0.31 6.52 11.95
C LEU A 220 -1.52 6.06 11.13
N ILE A 221 -2.47 6.96 10.84
CA ILE A 221 -3.67 6.69 10.06
C ILE A 221 -3.32 6.19 8.65
N GLN A 222 -2.37 6.87 7.99
CA GLN A 222 -1.98 6.50 6.63
C GLN A 222 -1.19 5.18 6.62
N PHE A 223 -0.29 4.95 7.58
CA PHE A 223 0.40 3.65 7.71
C PHE A 223 -0.55 2.50 8.06
N ALA A 224 -1.61 2.76 8.82
CA ALA A 224 -2.65 1.77 9.06
C ALA A 224 -3.40 1.40 7.79
N ALA A 225 -3.72 2.37 6.92
CA ALA A 225 -4.29 2.08 5.61
C ALA A 225 -3.35 1.29 4.71
N GLN A 226 -2.04 1.59 4.72
CA GLN A 226 -1.03 0.76 4.03
C GLN A 226 -1.08 -0.69 4.55
N SER A 227 -1.07 -0.89 5.87
CA SER A 227 -1.09 -2.23 6.47
C SER A 227 -2.41 -2.98 6.16
N ALA A 228 -3.55 -2.28 6.19
CA ALA A 228 -4.86 -2.82 5.82
C ALA A 228 -4.95 -3.23 4.33
N LEU A 229 -4.34 -2.46 3.42
CA LEU A 229 -4.24 -2.84 2.01
C LEU A 229 -3.34 -4.05 1.81
N LYS A 230 -2.15 -4.07 2.42
CA LYS A 230 -1.24 -5.22 2.37
C LYS A 230 -1.91 -6.48 2.89
N ARG A 231 -2.70 -6.37 3.97
CA ARG A 231 -3.51 -7.47 4.49
C ARG A 231 -4.52 -7.97 3.45
N SER A 232 -5.24 -7.04 2.80
CA SER A 232 -6.21 -7.39 1.76
C SER A 232 -5.59 -8.08 0.54
N PHE A 233 -4.35 -7.69 0.16
CA PHE A 233 -3.60 -8.33 -0.92
C PHE A 233 -3.13 -9.73 -0.52
N LEU A 234 -2.67 -9.90 0.72
CA LEU A 234 -2.30 -11.21 1.26
C LEU A 234 -3.50 -12.16 1.32
N ASP A 235 -4.64 -11.71 1.85
CA ASP A 235 -5.86 -12.52 1.92
C ASP A 235 -6.31 -12.97 0.52
N ALA A 236 -6.18 -12.09 -0.48
CA ALA A 236 -6.43 -12.43 -1.87
C ALA A 236 -5.46 -13.49 -2.42
N ALA A 237 -4.16 -13.39 -2.12
CA ALA A 237 -3.17 -14.38 -2.52
C ALA A 237 -3.46 -15.75 -1.88
N ILE A 238 -3.80 -15.78 -0.60
CA ILE A 238 -4.22 -17.00 0.12
C ILE A 238 -5.45 -17.62 -0.54
N ALA A 239 -6.46 -16.80 -0.87
CA ALA A 239 -7.66 -17.27 -1.56
C ALA A 239 -7.34 -17.87 -2.94
N LYS A 240 -6.44 -17.26 -3.72
CA LYS A 240 -5.97 -17.80 -5.02
C LYS A 240 -5.18 -19.10 -4.86
N CYS A 241 -4.59 -19.35 -3.69
CA CYS A 241 -3.93 -20.60 -3.35
C CYS A 241 -4.87 -21.63 -2.69
N GLY A 242 -6.18 -21.48 -2.82
CA GLY A 242 -7.17 -22.42 -2.26
C GLY A 242 -7.22 -22.43 -0.73
N GLY A 243 -6.89 -21.30 -0.10
CA GLY A 243 -6.86 -21.17 1.36
C GLY A 243 -5.55 -21.62 2.02
N ASN A 244 -4.56 -22.10 1.26
CA ASN A 244 -3.27 -22.47 1.82
C ASN A 244 -2.45 -21.21 2.16
N GLU A 245 -2.28 -20.96 3.46
CA GLU A 245 -1.60 -19.75 3.93
C GLU A 245 -0.12 -19.65 3.53
N GLU A 246 0.61 -20.76 3.57
CA GLU A 246 2.04 -20.76 3.26
C GLU A 246 2.28 -20.43 1.79
N LYS A 247 1.52 -21.09 0.89
CA LYS A 247 1.55 -20.79 -0.54
C LYS A 247 1.09 -19.36 -0.81
N GLY A 248 0.05 -18.89 -0.12
CA GLY A 248 -0.43 -17.51 -0.22
C GLY A 248 0.62 -16.49 0.20
N ARG A 249 1.35 -16.73 1.30
CA ARG A 249 2.47 -15.89 1.75
C ARG A 249 3.60 -15.85 0.73
N THR A 250 4.02 -17.00 0.20
CA THR A 250 5.04 -17.07 -0.85
C THR A 250 4.61 -16.32 -2.12
N LEU A 251 3.34 -16.50 -2.54
CA LEU A 251 2.78 -15.80 -3.69
C LEU A 251 2.75 -14.28 -3.48
N TYR A 252 2.28 -13.83 -2.32
CA TYR A 252 2.24 -12.41 -1.97
C TYR A 252 3.66 -11.81 -1.84
N GLN A 253 4.62 -12.54 -1.31
CA GLN A 253 6.00 -12.08 -1.23
C GLN A 253 6.59 -11.84 -2.63
N ALA A 254 6.26 -12.71 -3.59
CA ALA A 254 6.71 -12.59 -4.97
C ALA A 254 5.97 -11.49 -5.77
N TYR A 255 4.65 -11.37 -5.63
CA TYR A 255 3.81 -10.56 -6.51
C TYR A 255 2.99 -9.45 -5.84
N GLY A 256 3.05 -9.28 -4.52
CA GLY A 256 2.27 -8.31 -3.74
C GLY A 256 2.73 -6.85 -3.87
N SER A 257 3.36 -6.51 -5.00
CA SER A 257 3.75 -5.15 -5.38
C SER A 257 4.57 -4.40 -4.31
N ASN A 258 5.37 -5.12 -3.51
CA ASN A 258 6.09 -4.55 -2.37
C ASN A 258 7.00 -3.37 -2.73
N GLY A 259 7.61 -3.39 -3.94
CA GLY A 259 8.45 -2.31 -4.44
C GLY A 259 7.71 -1.00 -4.76
N GLN A 260 6.38 -1.04 -4.96
CA GLN A 260 5.60 0.15 -5.30
C GLN A 260 5.40 1.09 -4.10
N TRP A 261 5.58 0.59 -2.88
CA TRP A 261 5.40 1.36 -1.64
C TRP A 261 6.53 2.37 -1.36
N GLY A 262 7.61 2.40 -2.15
CA GLY A 262 8.78 3.24 -1.87
C GLY A 262 8.48 4.74 -1.71
N LEU A 263 7.61 5.31 -2.58
CA LEU A 263 7.22 6.72 -2.46
C LEU A 263 6.31 6.98 -1.25
N PHE A 264 5.41 6.04 -0.96
CA PHE A 264 4.56 6.10 0.23
C PHE A 264 5.42 6.10 1.50
N ASP A 265 6.35 5.14 1.60
CA ASP A 265 7.24 5.00 2.75
C ASP A 265 8.16 6.22 2.91
N ARG A 266 8.58 6.86 1.81
CA ARG A 266 9.33 8.13 1.86
C ARG A 266 8.48 9.28 2.41
N THR A 267 7.16 9.24 2.22
CA THR A 267 6.20 10.25 2.67
C THR A 267 5.85 9.97 4.14
N PHE A 268 6.74 10.35 5.05
CA PHE A 268 6.64 10.10 6.49
C PHE A 268 7.14 11.31 7.29
N GLY A 269 6.38 11.75 8.29
CA GLY A 269 6.61 13.03 8.98
C GLY A 269 5.54 14.05 8.65
N ARG A 270 4.27 13.64 8.69
CA ARG A 270 3.10 14.53 8.58
C ARG A 270 2.88 15.28 9.89
N THR A 271 2.20 16.41 9.80
CA THR A 271 1.87 17.23 10.97
C THR A 271 0.40 17.05 11.34
N ASP A 272 0.14 16.82 12.63
CA ASP A 272 -1.22 16.73 13.18
C ASP A 272 -1.90 18.10 13.19
N ALA A 273 -3.10 18.16 12.61
CA ALA A 273 -4.02 19.27 12.81
C ALA A 273 -4.48 19.31 14.27
N GLN A 274 -4.64 20.52 14.81
CA GLN A 274 -5.12 20.73 16.20
C GLN A 274 -6.63 20.95 16.27
N GLU A 275 -7.25 21.24 15.13
CA GLU A 275 -8.68 21.52 15.01
C GLU A 275 -9.29 20.59 13.94
N PRO A 276 -10.61 20.33 14.03
CA PRO A 276 -11.36 19.68 12.97
C PRO A 276 -11.21 20.41 11.63
N ASP A 277 -11.12 19.66 10.53
CA ASP A 277 -11.23 20.20 9.20
C ASP A 277 -12.65 20.72 8.91
N PRO A 278 -12.82 21.64 7.95
CA PRO A 278 -14.13 22.20 7.64
C PRO A 278 -15.16 21.16 7.20
N GLU A 279 -16.38 21.31 7.68
CA GLU A 279 -17.52 20.42 7.40
C GLU A 279 -17.96 20.44 5.93
N GLY A 280 -18.74 19.43 5.53
CA GLY A 280 -19.37 19.37 4.20
C GLY A 280 -18.42 19.03 3.05
N ARG A 281 -17.18 18.62 3.36
CA ARG A 281 -16.18 18.24 2.36
C ARG A 281 -16.10 16.74 2.12
N VAL A 282 -16.67 15.92 3.01
CA VAL A 282 -16.65 14.46 2.89
C VAL A 282 -18.08 13.99 2.58
N PRO A 283 -18.32 13.33 1.44
CA PRO A 283 -19.62 12.74 1.17
C PRO A 283 -19.91 11.59 2.15
N ASP A 284 -21.17 11.45 2.59
CA ASP A 284 -21.63 10.18 3.17
C ASP A 284 -21.60 9.13 2.07
N TRP A 285 -20.51 8.38 2.01
CA TRP A 285 -20.29 7.40 0.96
C TRP A 285 -21.51 6.50 0.80
N SER A 286 -22.13 6.05 1.91
CA SER A 286 -23.25 5.08 1.89
C SER A 286 -24.44 5.53 1.04
N LYS A 287 -24.65 6.84 0.93
CA LYS A 287 -25.78 7.46 0.23
C LYS A 287 -25.38 8.28 -1.00
N ALA A 288 -24.11 8.65 -1.10
CA ALA A 288 -23.62 9.49 -2.19
C ALA A 288 -23.88 8.86 -3.57
N SER A 289 -24.26 9.69 -4.52
CA SER A 289 -24.37 9.35 -5.93
C SER A 289 -22.97 9.16 -6.56
N VAL A 290 -22.91 8.49 -7.71
CA VAL A 290 -21.63 8.35 -8.45
C VAL A 290 -21.09 9.72 -8.85
N GLN A 291 -21.97 10.65 -9.21
CA GLN A 291 -21.56 12.00 -9.61
C GLN A 291 -20.91 12.76 -8.45
N GLU A 292 -21.52 12.76 -7.26
CA GLU A 292 -20.93 13.39 -6.07
C GLU A 292 -19.57 12.79 -5.71
N MET A 293 -19.41 11.46 -5.86
CA MET A 293 -18.10 10.82 -5.67
C MET A 293 -17.10 11.30 -6.71
N LYS A 294 -17.45 11.29 -8.01
CA LYS A 294 -16.56 11.77 -9.07
C LYS A 294 -16.14 13.21 -8.82
N ASP A 295 -17.10 14.09 -8.52
CA ASP A 295 -16.88 15.50 -8.26
C ASP A 295 -15.94 15.70 -7.06
N ARG A 296 -16.10 14.90 -5.98
CA ARG A 296 -15.19 14.97 -4.84
C ARG A 296 -13.78 14.55 -5.19
N PHE A 297 -13.62 13.44 -5.94
CA PHE A 297 -12.30 12.99 -6.37
C PHE A 297 -11.65 14.00 -7.32
N VAL A 298 -12.42 14.63 -8.22
CA VAL A 298 -11.93 15.72 -9.08
C VAL A 298 -11.50 16.95 -8.27
N ALA A 299 -12.28 17.33 -7.25
CA ALA A 299 -11.99 18.48 -6.39
C ALA A 299 -10.64 18.35 -5.67
N VAL A 300 -10.25 17.13 -5.27
CA VAL A 300 -8.94 16.87 -4.65
C VAL A 300 -7.81 16.61 -5.65
N GLY A 301 -8.06 16.79 -6.96
CA GLY A 301 -7.07 16.62 -8.03
C GLY A 301 -6.85 15.17 -8.48
N LEU A 302 -7.80 14.29 -8.19
CA LEU A 302 -7.87 12.94 -8.75
C LEU A 302 -8.87 12.92 -9.92
N GLY A 303 -9.13 11.74 -10.48
CA GLY A 303 -10.06 11.57 -11.60
C GLY A 303 -10.96 10.35 -11.42
N PRO A 304 -11.74 9.98 -12.44
CA PRO A 304 -12.71 8.87 -12.38
C PRO A 304 -12.07 7.47 -12.22
N ARG A 305 -10.75 7.37 -12.43
CA ARG A 305 -9.97 6.14 -12.22
C ARG A 305 -9.85 5.75 -10.74
N GLN A 306 -9.68 6.74 -9.87
CA GLN A 306 -9.41 6.54 -8.44
C GLN A 306 -10.62 6.07 -7.62
N PRO A 307 -11.85 6.61 -7.78
CA PRO A 307 -13.02 6.06 -7.08
C PRO A 307 -13.31 4.62 -7.49
N SER A 308 -12.88 4.21 -8.69
CA SER A 308 -13.01 2.85 -9.21
C SER A 308 -12.05 1.83 -8.55
N SER A 309 -11.08 2.29 -7.75
CA SER A 309 -10.00 1.45 -7.19
C SER A 309 -10.37 0.72 -5.88
N ASP A 310 -11.63 0.73 -5.46
CA ASP A 310 -12.18 -0.09 -4.36
C ASP A 310 -11.56 0.19 -2.97
N LEU A 311 -11.01 1.38 -2.74
CA LEU A 311 -10.45 1.81 -1.43
C LEU A 311 -11.43 1.63 -0.27
N THR A 312 -12.74 1.71 -0.53
CA THR A 312 -13.77 1.64 0.51
C THR A 312 -14.44 0.26 0.63
N LYS A 313 -14.13 -0.71 -0.26
CA LYS A 313 -14.79 -2.03 -0.35
C LYS A 313 -16.33 -1.99 -0.22
N LEU A 314 -16.96 -0.88 -0.57
CA LEU A 314 -18.40 -0.70 -0.44
C LEU A 314 -19.11 -1.47 -1.57
N PRO A 315 -20.33 -2.00 -1.36
CA PRO A 315 -21.10 -2.77 -2.33
C PRO A 315 -21.66 -1.88 -3.46
N ARG A 316 -20.79 -1.08 -4.07
CA ARG A 316 -21.12 -0.06 -5.09
C ARG A 316 -20.43 -0.29 -6.40
N ARG A 317 -19.69 -1.38 -6.55
CA ARG A 317 -19.15 -1.77 -7.85
C ARG A 317 -20.26 -1.85 -8.92
N ASN A 318 -21.44 -2.36 -8.56
CA ASN A 318 -22.60 -2.42 -9.45
C ASN A 318 -23.16 -1.02 -9.80
N VAL A 319 -22.91 -0.03 -8.95
CA VAL A 319 -23.32 1.36 -9.17
C VAL A 319 -22.27 2.08 -10.03
N LEU A 320 -20.97 1.88 -9.76
CA LEU A 320 -19.87 2.48 -10.52
C LEU A 320 -19.75 1.90 -11.93
N ILE A 321 -20.09 0.64 -12.16
CA ILE A 321 -20.08 0.04 -13.51
C ILE A 321 -21.19 0.60 -14.40
N ALA A 322 -22.27 1.13 -13.82
CA ALA A 322 -23.33 1.78 -14.57
C ALA A 322 -22.87 3.12 -15.18
N ASP A 323 -21.95 3.83 -14.51
CA ASP A 323 -21.41 5.10 -14.98
C ASP A 323 -20.38 4.91 -16.12
N PRO A 324 -20.54 5.57 -17.28
CA PRO A 324 -19.64 5.42 -18.42
C PRO A 324 -18.18 5.84 -18.16
N ASP A 325 -17.93 6.80 -17.28
CA ASP A 325 -16.58 7.29 -17.00
C ASP A 325 -15.81 6.32 -16.10
N CYS A 326 -16.52 5.69 -15.16
CA CYS A 326 -15.96 4.71 -14.23
C CYS A 326 -15.87 3.29 -14.81
N ARG A 327 -16.81 2.89 -15.68
CA ARG A 327 -16.93 1.52 -16.22
C ARG A 327 -15.63 0.95 -16.78
N PRO A 328 -14.85 1.64 -17.65
CA PRO A 328 -13.62 1.08 -18.20
C PRO A 328 -12.58 0.75 -17.13
N TRP A 329 -12.52 1.56 -16.07
CA TRP A 329 -11.60 1.36 -14.96
C TRP A 329 -12.05 0.21 -14.05
N VAL A 330 -13.35 0.13 -13.75
CA VAL A 330 -13.93 -0.98 -12.97
C VAL A 330 -13.67 -2.32 -13.68
N GLU A 331 -13.88 -2.38 -14.99
CA GLU A 331 -13.61 -3.58 -15.80
C GLU A 331 -12.11 -3.90 -15.87
N LYS A 332 -11.24 -2.90 -16.07
CA LYS A 332 -9.78 -3.08 -16.02
C LYS A 332 -9.35 -3.73 -14.70
N TYR A 333 -9.78 -3.14 -13.58
CA TYR A 333 -9.41 -3.65 -12.26
C TYR A 333 -10.01 -5.02 -11.99
N GLN A 334 -11.21 -5.31 -12.50
CA GLN A 334 -11.74 -6.66 -12.42
C GLN A 334 -10.84 -7.67 -13.13
N ARG A 335 -10.51 -7.41 -14.41
CA ARG A 335 -9.62 -8.29 -15.18
C ARG A 335 -8.29 -8.50 -14.45
N SER A 336 -7.72 -7.43 -13.88
CA SER A 336 -6.52 -7.51 -13.06
C SER A 336 -6.73 -8.43 -11.84
N ARG A 337 -7.81 -8.24 -11.06
CA ARG A 337 -8.09 -9.07 -9.86
C ARG A 337 -8.33 -10.54 -10.17
N ASP A 338 -8.77 -10.85 -11.39
CA ASP A 338 -8.98 -12.23 -11.85
C ASP A 338 -7.65 -12.93 -12.16
N THR A 339 -6.61 -12.20 -12.56
CA THR A 339 -5.24 -12.73 -12.66
C THR A 339 -4.68 -13.18 -11.31
N VAL A 340 -3.59 -13.95 -11.34
CA VAL A 340 -2.91 -14.43 -10.13
C VAL A 340 -2.18 -13.28 -9.41
N SER A 341 -1.44 -12.45 -10.14
CA SER A 341 -0.59 -11.40 -9.57
C SER A 341 -1.32 -10.08 -9.29
N ARG A 342 -2.45 -9.82 -9.95
CA ARG A 342 -3.31 -8.63 -9.73
C ARG A 342 -2.59 -7.29 -9.83
N THR A 343 -1.49 -7.25 -10.58
CA THR A 343 -0.49 -6.18 -10.55
C THR A 343 -1.07 -4.79 -10.83
N ASP A 344 -1.84 -4.63 -11.91
CA ASP A 344 -2.42 -3.32 -12.27
C ASP A 344 -3.31 -2.74 -11.17
N TYR A 345 -4.15 -3.59 -10.57
CA TYR A 345 -5.03 -3.21 -9.47
C TYR A 345 -4.21 -2.78 -8.24
N GLU A 346 -3.23 -3.58 -7.83
CA GLU A 346 -2.43 -3.27 -6.64
C GLU A 346 -1.59 -2.00 -6.83
N VAL A 347 -0.90 -1.89 -7.96
CA VAL A 347 -0.03 -0.73 -8.27
C VAL A 347 -0.83 0.57 -8.35
N ASP A 348 -1.99 0.54 -9.00
CA ASP A 348 -2.83 1.73 -9.15
C ASP A 348 -3.46 2.15 -7.82
N LEU A 349 -3.81 1.18 -6.98
CA LEU A 349 -4.36 1.43 -5.65
C LEU A 349 -3.30 2.03 -4.72
N ILE A 350 -2.08 1.48 -4.71
CA ILE A 350 -0.94 2.03 -3.96
C ILE A 350 -0.64 3.47 -4.43
N THR A 351 -0.65 3.70 -5.74
CA THR A 351 -0.42 5.03 -6.32
C THR A 351 -1.49 6.02 -5.88
N THR A 352 -2.75 5.59 -5.81
CA THR A 352 -3.86 6.43 -5.36
C THR A 352 -3.73 6.76 -3.88
N LEU A 353 -3.48 5.77 -3.03
CA LEU A 353 -3.26 5.98 -1.60
C LEU A 353 -2.05 6.88 -1.33
N THR A 354 -0.97 6.74 -2.09
CA THR A 354 0.23 7.59 -1.98
C THR A 354 -0.06 9.06 -2.28
N LYS A 355 -0.92 9.33 -3.27
CA LYS A 355 -1.33 10.71 -3.57
C LYS A 355 -2.25 11.25 -2.49
N LEU A 356 -3.28 10.49 -2.11
CA LEU A 356 -4.22 10.90 -1.05
C LEU A 356 -3.50 11.19 0.26
N SER A 357 -2.58 10.31 0.66
CA SER A 357 -1.87 10.44 1.93
C SER A 357 -0.92 11.64 1.99
N SER A 358 -0.66 12.36 0.90
CA SER A 358 0.19 13.56 0.88
C SER A 358 -0.59 14.86 0.67
N LEU A 359 -1.91 14.80 0.49
CA LEU A 359 -2.73 16.00 0.29
C LEU A 359 -2.67 16.90 1.52
N GLY A 360 -2.45 18.20 1.29
CA GLY A 360 -2.40 19.23 2.34
C GLY A 360 -1.15 19.21 3.22
N GLN A 361 -0.25 18.23 3.06
CA GLN A 361 0.88 18.01 3.97
C GLN A 361 2.21 18.49 3.38
N LYS A 362 3.03 19.11 4.24
CA LYS A 362 4.46 19.31 4.01
C LYS A 362 5.22 18.31 4.86
N ILE A 363 5.90 17.38 4.20
CA ILE A 363 6.58 16.28 4.89
C ILE A 363 7.87 16.77 5.53
N ASN A 364 8.02 16.54 6.82
CA ASN A 364 9.27 16.71 7.55
C ASN A 364 10.12 15.44 7.41
N TYR A 365 11.18 15.52 6.59
CA TYR A 365 12.05 14.37 6.31
C TYR A 365 13.02 14.05 7.45
N GLU A 366 13.14 14.97 8.42
CA GLU A 366 13.93 14.84 9.64
C GLU A 366 13.06 14.39 10.83
N ALA A 367 11.75 14.22 10.65
CA ALA A 367 10.84 13.77 11.70
C ALA A 367 11.27 12.40 12.25
N TYR A 368 11.05 12.20 13.56
CA TYR A 368 11.35 10.95 14.28
C TYR A 368 12.83 10.54 14.31
N THR A 369 13.73 11.48 14.00
CA THR A 369 15.18 11.28 14.17
C THR A 369 15.60 11.60 15.59
N TYR A 370 16.78 11.09 15.99
CA TYR A 370 17.30 11.29 17.35
C TYR A 370 18.83 11.42 17.34
N PRO A 371 19.43 12.03 18.41
CA PRO A 371 20.85 12.29 18.45
C PRO A 371 21.71 11.06 18.16
N LYS A 372 22.72 11.26 17.30
CA LYS A 372 23.63 10.21 16.84
C LYS A 372 24.49 9.73 18.01
N GLN A 373 24.53 8.41 18.23
CA GLN A 373 25.49 7.85 19.17
C GLN A 373 26.90 8.06 18.62
N LYS A 374 27.71 8.86 19.33
CA LYS A 374 29.13 9.02 18.99
C LYS A 374 29.83 7.71 19.32
N ILE A 375 30.39 7.05 18.32
CA ILE A 375 31.26 5.88 18.54
C ILE A 375 32.54 6.42 19.17
N ASP A 376 32.77 6.05 20.43
CA ASP A 376 34.01 6.35 21.12
C ASP A 376 35.09 5.38 20.63
N LEU A 377 35.86 5.82 19.64
CA LEU A 377 36.92 5.03 19.02
C LEU A 377 38.01 4.61 20.02
N GLY A 378 38.13 5.29 21.18
CA GLY A 378 39.06 4.92 22.25
C GLY A 378 38.64 3.68 23.04
N LYS A 379 37.37 3.24 22.94
CA LYS A 379 36.85 2.02 23.59
C LYS A 379 36.80 0.81 22.68
N LEU A 380 37.07 0.98 21.39
CA LEU A 380 37.26 -0.13 20.47
C LEU A 380 38.64 -0.73 20.75
N LYS A 381 38.67 -1.86 21.45
CA LYS A 381 39.88 -2.70 21.52
C LYS A 381 40.15 -3.21 20.11
N LEU A 382 41.13 -2.61 19.44
CA LEU A 382 41.68 -3.08 18.16
C LEU A 382 42.49 -4.35 18.36
#